data_AF-A0A845YM57-F1
#
_entry.id   AF-A0A845YM57-F1
#
_cell.length_a   1.000
_cell.length_b   1.000
_cell.length_c   1.000
_cell.angle_alpha   90.00
_cell.angle_beta   90.00
_cell.angle_gamma   90.00
#
_symmetry.space_group_name_H-M   'P 1'
#
loop_
_entity.id
_entity.type
_entity.pdbx_description
1 polymer ?
#
loop_
_entity_poly.entity_id
_entity_poly.type
_entity_poly.pdbx_seq_one_letter_code
_entity_poly.pdbx_strand_id
1 'polypeptide(L)'
;MPAIEFEVGKRAIVQVYRRNTNEISGTGFWIGDRYLITCAHVVGETASLGQQVDVAFDQAGQTERLTAELVYHAFNTAEGYEDVAILRLQTPIDISPPLVPIQLPSSFQDYLGATVRTFGYLAGNPAGRNISAQTAGSMRNWVQLEVSQDIGTSIAEGISGSPVWHEASQLFVGLVVARDVLYPEDRLGFMISVDQLHIPLRLVQRKRLWDLLQPHAETLRSQISAAYRLCRGENARGELHNEPEKMLKELSSLGAGGDDGVDKLVKFTASVVNDLALQQYEILITQLTAWGNEFTDDFAAVRLQMRTAAMARKHQRVVPKSPVLLVSVCGGEQSTDADSEIVDAWLIPDPAKYDPNVAPSETILRLELPKPLSKLIQTSQGNVHRLLPQVIETYLKQVAEEHIDRSDLTIEIFLPYALMDKPLERLAIPIMDGDFHEPLGIDKDCPQVFLRSQKRLDYPRLISRWQKKWAELEAHQATTAQAKFIEKGKKLKRALKSDEVLGLKLSNSPDLSNTGDIALLALTGTPLALWLRDNQVGCDSC
;
A
#
# COMPACT_ATOMS: atom_id res chain seq x y z
N MET A 1 3.10 20.19 12.93
CA MET A 1 4.55 20.20 13.24
C MET A 1 4.91 21.35 14.20
N PRO A 2 5.85 21.17 15.15
CA PRO A 2 6.28 22.24 16.05
C PRO A 2 7.12 23.28 15.29
N ALA A 3 6.85 24.57 15.54
CA ALA A 3 7.63 25.67 14.98
C ALA A 3 9.04 25.72 15.60
N ILE A 4 10.04 26.11 14.81
CA ILE A 4 11.42 26.29 15.30
C ILE A 4 11.62 27.77 15.58
N GLU A 5 12.05 28.10 16.78
CA GLU A 5 12.39 29.47 17.14
C GLU A 5 13.46 30.04 16.19
N PHE A 6 13.26 31.27 15.73
CA PHE A 6 14.13 31.95 14.77
C PHE A 6 15.62 31.86 15.14
N GLU A 7 15.98 32.07 16.42
CA GLU A 7 17.38 32.02 16.89
C GLU A 7 17.99 30.62 16.80
N VAL A 8 17.20 29.57 17.04
CA VAL A 8 17.64 28.17 16.86
C VAL A 8 17.79 27.86 15.38
N GLY A 9 16.83 28.31 14.55
CA GLY A 9 16.82 28.09 13.10
C GLY A 9 18.01 28.73 12.38
N LYS A 10 18.54 29.86 12.87
CA LYS A 10 19.73 30.52 12.29
C LYS A 10 20.94 29.61 12.17
N ARG A 11 21.11 28.65 13.09
CA ARG A 11 22.23 27.71 13.07
C ARG A 11 22.22 26.79 11.83
N ALA A 12 21.07 26.63 11.18
CA ALA A 12 20.93 25.86 9.95
C ALA A 12 21.14 26.70 8.67
N ILE A 13 21.40 28.01 8.79
CA ILE A 13 21.60 28.92 7.67
C ILE A 13 23.08 28.93 7.28
N VAL A 14 23.34 28.76 5.98
CA VAL A 14 24.69 28.64 5.42
C VAL A 14 25.08 29.82 4.56
N GLN A 15 26.37 30.13 4.58
CA GLN A 15 27.02 30.92 3.55
C GLN A 15 27.17 30.04 2.31
N VAL A 16 26.83 30.55 1.14
CA VAL A 16 27.11 29.90 -0.14
C VAL A 16 28.22 30.68 -0.83
N TYR A 17 29.28 29.98 -1.23
CA TYR A 17 30.47 30.60 -1.79
C TYR A 17 30.49 30.53 -3.32
N ARG A 18 30.94 31.63 -3.94
CA ARG A 18 31.23 31.65 -5.37
C ARG A 18 32.42 30.72 -5.65
N ARG A 19 32.26 29.89 -6.67
CA ARG A 19 33.22 28.85 -7.06
C ARG A 19 34.65 29.38 -7.16
N ASN A 20 35.60 28.68 -6.54
CA ASN A 20 37.02 29.01 -6.52
C ASN A 20 37.37 30.40 -5.94
N THR A 21 36.50 30.98 -5.11
CA THR A 21 36.74 32.26 -4.45
C THR A 21 36.47 32.18 -2.95
N ASN A 22 36.78 33.26 -2.23
CA ASN A 22 36.37 33.46 -0.84
C ASN A 22 35.16 34.37 -0.71
N GLU A 23 34.49 34.65 -1.82
CA GLU A 23 33.36 35.55 -1.89
C GLU A 23 32.06 34.78 -1.62
N ILE A 24 31.23 35.30 -0.73
CA ILE A 24 29.89 34.77 -0.48
C ILE A 24 29.00 35.23 -1.64
N SER A 25 28.48 34.28 -2.42
CA SER A 25 27.53 34.56 -3.51
C SER A 25 26.10 34.70 -3.02
N GLY A 26 25.78 34.10 -1.87
CA GLY A 26 24.45 34.19 -1.29
C GLY A 26 24.30 33.39 0.00
N THR A 27 23.05 33.17 0.35
CA THR A 27 22.65 32.42 1.54
C THR A 27 21.94 31.13 1.12
N GLY A 28 22.03 30.11 1.95
CA GLY A 28 21.19 28.92 1.83
C GLY A 28 20.80 28.43 3.22
N PHE A 29 20.07 27.32 3.29
CA PHE A 29 19.77 26.71 4.57
C PHE A 29 19.52 25.22 4.50
N TRP A 30 19.81 24.53 5.59
CA TRP A 30 19.70 23.09 5.72
C TRP A 30 18.29 22.65 6.15
N ILE A 31 17.79 21.63 5.47
CA ILE A 31 16.41 21.12 5.59
C ILE A 31 16.36 19.64 6.00
N GLY A 32 17.46 19.15 6.59
CA GLY A 32 17.55 17.78 7.07
C GLY A 32 18.47 16.89 6.22
N ASP A 33 18.96 15.83 6.85
CA ASP A 33 19.96 14.90 6.31
C ASP A 33 21.15 15.63 5.68
N ARG A 34 21.23 15.63 4.34
CA ARG A 34 22.30 16.26 3.57
C ARG A 34 21.80 17.38 2.66
N TYR A 35 20.54 17.77 2.73
CA TYR A 35 19.94 18.65 1.74
C TYR A 35 19.90 20.11 2.21
N LEU A 36 20.24 21.02 1.30
CA LEU A 36 20.10 22.46 1.49
C LEU A 36 19.28 23.08 0.36
N ILE A 37 18.61 24.19 0.66
CA ILE A 37 17.91 25.04 -0.31
C ILE A 37 18.65 26.37 -0.44
N THR A 38 18.73 26.89 -1.66
CA THR A 38 19.17 28.27 -1.96
C THR A 38 18.51 28.72 -3.27
N CYS A 39 18.82 29.93 -3.76
CA CYS A 39 18.41 30.39 -5.08
C CYS A 39 19.30 29.81 -6.18
N ALA A 40 18.75 29.64 -7.37
CA ALA A 40 19.49 29.12 -8.52
C ALA A 40 20.55 30.12 -9.00
N HIS A 41 20.28 31.43 -8.98
CA HIS A 41 21.30 32.43 -9.34
C HIS A 41 22.48 32.47 -8.35
N VAL A 42 22.27 32.12 -7.07
CA VAL A 42 23.33 32.09 -6.04
C VAL A 42 24.40 31.06 -6.37
N VAL A 43 24.02 29.93 -6.98
CA VAL A 43 24.93 28.87 -7.44
C VAL A 43 25.36 29.06 -8.91
N GLY A 44 24.72 29.99 -9.61
CA GLY A 44 24.96 30.37 -11.00
C GLY A 44 23.75 30.12 -11.90
N GLU A 45 23.37 31.11 -12.71
CA GLU A 45 22.22 31.06 -13.63
C GLU A 45 22.30 29.91 -14.65
N THR A 46 23.52 29.53 -15.04
CA THR A 46 23.80 28.44 -15.99
C THR A 46 24.50 27.26 -15.32
N ALA A 47 24.32 27.06 -14.01
CA ALA A 47 24.95 25.99 -13.27
C ALA A 47 24.41 24.61 -13.71
N SER A 48 25.31 23.63 -13.84
CA SER A 48 24.95 22.27 -14.22
C SER A 48 24.80 21.37 -12.99
N LEU A 49 23.86 20.43 -13.05
CA LEU A 49 23.75 19.37 -12.03
C LEU A 49 25.10 18.64 -11.85
N GLY A 50 25.44 18.27 -10.62
CA GLY A 50 26.73 17.70 -10.25
C GLY A 50 27.81 18.73 -9.93
N GLN A 51 27.57 20.03 -10.19
CA GLN A 51 28.50 21.09 -9.82
C GLN A 51 28.73 21.11 -8.30
N GLN A 52 30.00 21.23 -7.91
CA GLN A 52 30.37 21.40 -6.51
C GLN A 52 30.23 22.85 -6.08
N VAL A 53 29.64 23.05 -4.91
CA VAL A 53 29.35 24.33 -4.27
C VAL A 53 29.85 24.25 -2.84
N ASP A 54 30.66 25.23 -2.43
CA ASP A 54 31.16 25.29 -1.06
C ASP A 54 30.17 26.05 -0.17
N VAL A 55 29.91 25.51 1.02
CA VAL A 55 29.01 26.10 2.02
C VAL A 55 29.63 26.08 3.43
N ALA A 56 29.26 27.01 4.30
CA ALA A 56 29.69 27.01 5.70
C ALA A 56 28.54 27.37 6.65
N PHE A 57 28.50 26.72 7.83
CA PHE A 57 27.48 26.93 8.86
C PHE A 57 28.03 27.83 9.97
N ASP A 58 28.31 29.09 9.62
CA ASP A 58 28.97 30.05 10.51
C ASP A 58 28.21 30.25 11.84
N GLN A 59 26.88 30.38 11.80
CA GLN A 59 26.04 30.49 13.00
C GLN A 59 26.05 29.24 13.90
N ALA A 60 26.53 28.10 13.39
CA ALA A 60 26.72 26.88 14.16
C ALA A 60 28.17 26.71 14.66
N GLY A 61 29.07 27.64 14.37
CA GLY A 61 30.50 27.55 14.69
C GLY A 61 31.30 26.71 13.70
N GLN A 62 30.71 26.25 12.59
CA GLN A 62 31.38 25.49 11.54
C GLN A 62 31.82 26.44 10.43
N THR A 63 33.00 27.02 10.61
CA THR A 63 33.61 27.98 9.67
C THR A 63 34.35 27.29 8.52
N GLU A 64 34.73 26.02 8.69
CA GLU A 64 35.31 25.24 7.59
C GLU A 64 34.26 24.92 6.54
N ARG A 65 34.64 25.10 5.27
CA ARG A 65 33.75 24.89 4.13
C ARG A 65 33.50 23.41 3.93
N LEU A 66 32.23 23.08 3.78
CA LEU A 66 31.76 21.78 3.34
C LEU A 66 31.44 21.85 1.86
N THR A 67 31.76 20.79 1.14
CA THR A 67 31.41 20.69 -0.28
C THR A 67 30.04 20.03 -0.43
N ALA A 68 29.18 20.67 -1.23
CA ALA A 68 27.87 20.18 -1.62
C ALA A 68 27.78 20.04 -3.14
N GLU A 69 26.97 19.10 -3.60
CA GLU A 69 26.68 18.87 -5.00
C GLU A 69 25.32 19.48 -5.37
N LEU A 70 25.24 20.19 -6.51
CA LEU A 70 24.00 20.70 -7.07
C LEU A 70 23.14 19.55 -7.63
N VAL A 71 22.01 19.24 -6.99
CA VAL A 71 21.11 18.12 -7.36
C VAL A 71 19.78 18.55 -7.96
N TYR A 72 19.44 19.83 -7.87
CA TYR A 72 18.32 20.45 -8.57
C TYR A 72 18.64 21.92 -8.85
N HIS A 73 18.29 22.39 -10.03
CA HIS A 73 18.48 23.77 -10.46
C HIS A 73 17.32 24.15 -11.38
N ALA A 74 16.62 25.22 -11.02
CA ALA A 74 15.56 25.82 -11.82
C ALA A 74 15.77 27.33 -11.84
N PHE A 75 16.08 27.85 -13.03
CA PHE A 75 16.27 29.27 -13.30
C PHE A 75 15.60 29.60 -14.64
N ASN A 76 14.57 30.46 -14.65
CA ASN A 76 13.78 30.74 -15.84
C ASN A 76 13.72 32.24 -16.17
N THR A 77 13.97 32.64 -17.42
CA THR A 77 14.18 34.04 -17.82
C THR A 77 13.03 34.67 -18.63
N ALA A 78 12.03 33.92 -19.12
CA ALA A 78 11.05 34.47 -20.08
C ALA A 78 9.57 34.43 -19.66
N GLU A 79 9.09 33.45 -18.89
CA GLU A 79 7.62 33.25 -18.70
C GLU A 79 7.15 32.89 -17.27
N GLY A 80 7.98 33.04 -16.21
CA GLY A 80 7.45 32.99 -14.82
C GLY A 80 8.29 32.30 -13.73
N TYR A 81 9.60 32.53 -13.73
CA TYR A 81 10.54 32.67 -12.60
C TYR A 81 10.53 31.67 -11.41
N GLU A 82 10.87 30.41 -11.71
CA GLU A 82 11.55 29.52 -10.73
C GLU A 82 12.99 30.02 -10.52
N ASP A 83 13.42 30.18 -9.27
CA ASP A 83 14.79 30.54 -8.89
C ASP A 83 15.22 29.78 -7.63
N VAL A 84 15.29 28.45 -7.76
CA VAL A 84 15.54 27.55 -6.64
C VAL A 84 16.59 26.52 -7.03
N ALA A 85 17.54 26.29 -6.12
CA ALA A 85 18.52 25.23 -6.20
C ALA A 85 18.48 24.37 -4.94
N ILE A 86 18.69 23.05 -5.13
CA ILE A 86 18.91 22.10 -4.05
C ILE A 86 20.35 21.61 -4.10
N LEU A 87 21.01 21.70 -2.96
CA LEU A 87 22.36 21.17 -2.76
C LEU A 87 22.30 19.91 -1.88
N ARG A 88 23.22 18.97 -2.12
CA ARG A 88 23.42 17.78 -1.29
C ARG A 88 24.85 17.75 -0.76
N LEU A 89 25.03 17.85 0.54
CA LEU A 89 26.33 17.68 1.20
C LEU A 89 26.91 16.30 0.85
N GLN A 90 28.22 16.23 0.63
CA GLN A 90 28.90 14.95 0.40
C GLN A 90 28.84 14.05 1.65
N THR A 91 28.95 14.65 2.83
CA THR A 91 28.88 13.97 4.13
C THR A 91 27.73 14.53 4.97
N PRO A 92 27.09 13.70 5.82
CA PRO A 92 26.17 14.20 6.84
C PRO A 92 26.83 15.26 7.71
N ILE A 93 26.02 16.22 8.16
CA ILE A 93 26.48 17.26 9.08
C ILE A 93 26.52 16.71 10.51
N ASP A 94 27.67 16.83 11.17
CA ASP A 94 27.88 16.42 12.56
C ASP A 94 28.49 17.59 13.33
N ILE A 95 27.62 18.40 13.93
CA ILE A 95 27.99 19.61 14.68
C ILE A 95 27.39 19.51 16.09
N SER A 96 28.17 19.92 17.09
CA SER A 96 27.71 20.02 18.48
C SER A 96 27.52 21.48 18.90
N PRO A 97 26.35 21.86 19.46
CA PRO A 97 25.16 21.03 19.67
C PRO A 97 24.46 20.67 18.34
N PRO A 98 23.67 19.58 18.27
CA PRO A 98 22.98 19.18 17.04
C PRO A 98 22.17 20.31 16.40
N LEU A 99 22.16 20.35 15.07
CA LEU A 99 21.33 21.27 14.32
C LEU A 99 19.88 20.81 14.32
N VAL A 100 18.96 21.78 14.27
CA VAL A 100 17.54 21.52 14.00
C VAL A 100 17.25 21.91 12.55
N PRO A 101 16.78 20.99 11.69
CA PRO A 101 16.53 21.29 10.29
C PRO A 101 15.35 22.25 10.15
N ILE A 102 15.47 23.23 9.26
CA ILE A 102 14.34 24.12 8.95
C ILE A 102 13.22 23.27 8.35
N GLN A 103 12.05 23.31 8.99
CA GLN A 103 10.87 22.56 8.58
C GLN A 103 10.11 23.35 7.52
N LEU A 104 9.79 22.71 6.39
CA LEU A 104 9.02 23.32 5.31
C LEU A 104 7.60 22.74 5.34
N PRO A 105 6.58 23.53 5.75
CA PRO A 105 5.20 23.08 5.68
C PRO A 105 4.77 22.87 4.22
N SER A 106 3.80 21.98 3.98
CA SER A 106 3.29 21.72 2.62
C SER A 106 2.55 22.92 2.03
N SER A 107 1.97 23.76 2.87
CA SER A 107 1.35 25.04 2.51
C SER A 107 1.27 25.95 3.73
N PHE A 108 1.29 27.26 3.51
CA PHE A 108 1.01 28.24 4.55
C PHE A 108 0.52 29.51 3.87
N GLN A 109 -0.71 29.98 4.12
CA GLN A 109 -1.29 31.13 3.42
C GLN A 109 -1.37 32.40 4.26
N ASP A 110 -1.24 32.29 5.58
CA ASP A 110 -1.34 33.41 6.53
C ASP A 110 -0.08 34.29 6.56
N TYR A 111 0.72 34.26 5.49
CA TYR A 111 1.91 35.11 5.38
C TYR A 111 1.62 36.46 4.74
N LEU A 112 0.47 36.73 4.11
CA LEU A 112 0.19 38.02 3.44
C LEU A 112 -0.17 39.12 4.46
N GLY A 113 0.45 40.30 4.35
CA GLY A 113 0.24 41.41 5.30
C GLY A 113 0.86 41.18 6.68
N ALA A 114 1.76 40.20 6.79
CA ALA A 114 2.32 39.74 8.05
C ALA A 114 3.74 40.24 8.27
N THR A 115 4.14 40.37 9.55
CA THR A 115 5.53 40.62 9.90
C THR A 115 6.34 39.35 9.77
N VAL A 116 7.44 39.44 9.04
CA VAL A 116 8.35 38.33 8.77
C VAL A 116 9.78 38.68 9.16
N ARG A 117 10.54 37.65 9.50
CA ARG A 117 11.96 37.75 9.86
C ARG A 117 12.80 36.86 8.97
N THR A 118 13.99 37.33 8.63
CA THR A 118 14.99 36.53 7.90
C THR A 118 16.38 36.85 8.44
N PHE A 119 17.30 35.91 8.23
CA PHE A 119 18.73 36.10 8.46
C PHE A 119 19.47 35.64 7.22
N GLY A 120 20.37 36.49 6.74
CA GLY A 120 21.16 36.23 5.54
C GLY A 120 22.55 36.81 5.64
N TYR A 121 23.45 36.27 4.83
CA TYR A 121 24.80 36.78 4.66
C TYR A 121 24.82 37.85 3.58
N LEU A 122 25.65 38.87 3.76
CA LEU A 122 25.79 39.95 2.80
C LEU A 122 27.14 39.83 2.10
N ALA A 123 27.20 40.24 0.83
CA ALA A 123 28.45 40.38 0.12
C ALA A 123 29.41 41.24 0.96
N GLY A 124 30.60 40.69 1.28
CA GLY A 124 31.61 41.38 2.10
C GLY A 124 31.34 41.44 3.61
N ASN A 125 30.24 40.88 4.12
CA ASN A 125 29.98 40.78 5.57
C ASN A 125 29.68 39.32 5.97
N PRO A 126 30.70 38.58 6.44
CA PRO A 126 30.56 37.17 6.80
C PRO A 126 29.71 36.94 8.06
N ALA A 127 29.50 37.96 8.92
CA ALA A 127 28.73 37.81 10.15
C ALA A 127 27.21 37.70 9.94
N GLY A 128 26.73 38.02 8.73
CA GLY A 128 25.30 38.05 8.39
C GLY A 128 24.53 39.17 9.09
N ARG A 129 23.22 39.25 8.83
CA ARG A 129 22.31 40.24 9.43
C ARG A 129 20.90 39.69 9.60
N ASN A 130 20.26 40.09 10.71
CA ASN A 130 18.82 39.95 10.91
C ASN A 130 18.09 41.04 10.13
N ILE A 131 16.95 40.68 9.52
CA ILE A 131 16.10 41.61 8.79
C ILE A 131 14.64 41.33 9.17
N SER A 132 13.91 42.41 9.44
CA SER A 132 12.46 42.38 9.63
C SER A 132 11.78 43.12 8.48
N ALA A 133 10.76 42.48 7.91
CA ALA A 133 9.98 43.01 6.80
C ALA A 133 8.48 42.75 7.02
N GLN A 134 7.64 43.49 6.31
CA GLN A 134 6.24 43.14 6.13
C GLN A 134 6.05 42.55 4.74
N THR A 135 5.25 41.50 4.65
CA THR A 135 4.81 40.99 3.36
C THR A 135 3.67 41.87 2.83
N ALA A 136 3.73 42.18 1.54
CA ALA A 136 2.70 42.94 0.85
C ALA A 136 2.00 42.07 -0.19
N GLY A 137 1.59 42.65 -1.32
CA GLY A 137 0.95 41.93 -2.41
C GLY A 137 1.88 40.93 -3.12
N SER A 138 1.29 40.18 -4.05
CA SER A 138 2.03 39.28 -4.93
C SER A 138 2.27 39.93 -6.29
N MET A 139 3.50 39.86 -6.79
CA MET A 139 3.87 40.33 -8.12
C MET A 139 4.47 39.17 -8.90
N ARG A 140 3.84 38.79 -10.03
CA ARG A 140 4.35 37.75 -10.94
C ARG A 140 4.75 36.45 -10.22
N ASN A 141 3.91 35.99 -9.30
CA ASN A 141 4.07 34.83 -8.41
C ASN A 141 5.01 35.02 -7.21
N TRP A 142 5.82 36.06 -7.11
CA TRP A 142 6.59 36.33 -5.88
C TRP A 142 5.82 37.19 -4.89
N VAL A 143 6.14 37.04 -3.61
CA VAL A 143 5.55 37.86 -2.53
C VAL A 143 6.49 39.01 -2.23
N GLN A 144 5.97 40.23 -2.27
CA GLN A 144 6.74 41.44 -1.97
C GLN A 144 7.06 41.53 -0.48
N LEU A 145 8.30 41.93 -0.18
CA LEU A 145 8.82 42.20 1.15
C LEU A 145 9.17 43.69 1.26
N GLU A 146 8.54 44.38 2.22
CA GLU A 146 8.78 45.77 2.56
C GLU A 146 9.60 45.86 3.85
N VAL A 147 10.85 46.31 3.76
CA VAL A 147 11.74 46.38 4.92
C VAL A 147 11.34 47.55 5.82
N SER A 148 11.22 47.30 7.13
CA SER A 148 10.81 48.31 8.11
C SER A 148 11.80 49.50 8.17
N GLN A 149 11.25 50.72 8.24
CA GLN A 149 12.00 51.98 8.11
C GLN A 149 13.10 52.18 9.16
N ASP A 150 12.99 51.54 10.33
CA ASP A 150 13.87 51.73 11.50
C ASP A 150 15.25 51.05 11.37
N ILE A 151 15.48 50.18 10.38
CA ILE A 151 16.73 49.38 10.26
C ILE A 151 17.72 50.00 9.24
N GLY A 152 17.35 51.10 8.56
CA GLY A 152 18.27 51.89 7.74
C GLY A 152 18.97 51.16 6.58
N THR A 153 18.56 49.95 6.21
CA THR A 153 19.22 49.16 5.14
C THR A 153 18.20 48.48 4.23
N SER A 154 18.38 48.63 2.91
CA SER A 154 17.70 47.84 1.87
C SER A 154 18.10 46.36 1.97
N ILE A 155 17.27 45.45 1.45
CA ILE A 155 17.73 44.09 1.10
C ILE A 155 18.91 44.26 0.14
N ALA A 156 20.11 43.86 0.59
CA ALA A 156 21.37 44.03 -0.10
C ALA A 156 21.85 42.68 -0.68
N GLU A 157 22.81 42.76 -1.61
CA GLU A 157 23.37 41.61 -2.33
C GLU A 157 23.92 40.55 -1.34
N GLY A 158 23.58 39.28 -1.57
CA GLY A 158 23.97 38.14 -0.73
C GLY A 158 22.85 37.52 0.13
N ILE A 159 21.76 38.26 0.42
CA ILE A 159 20.65 37.72 1.23
C ILE A 159 19.83 36.68 0.44
N SER A 160 19.90 36.68 -0.88
CA SER A 160 19.20 35.71 -1.73
C SER A 160 19.49 34.26 -1.29
N GLY A 161 18.44 33.47 -1.25
CA GLY A 161 18.42 32.11 -0.72
C GLY A 161 18.23 32.02 0.81
N SER A 162 18.02 33.13 1.50
CA SER A 162 17.70 33.12 2.94
C SER A 162 16.29 32.60 3.22
N PRO A 163 16.09 31.84 4.30
CA PRO A 163 14.76 31.44 4.77
C PRO A 163 14.00 32.62 5.41
N VAL A 164 12.67 32.63 5.23
CA VAL A 164 11.77 33.65 5.78
C VAL A 164 10.82 32.99 6.78
N TRP A 165 10.70 33.57 7.97
CA TRP A 165 9.79 33.13 9.03
C TRP A 165 8.67 34.12 9.26
N HIS A 166 7.45 33.60 9.46
CA HIS A 166 6.36 34.38 10.02
C HIS A 166 6.61 34.64 11.51
N GLU A 167 6.61 35.91 11.93
CA GLU A 167 7.08 36.27 13.27
C GLU A 167 6.15 35.73 14.37
N ALA A 168 4.83 35.74 14.17
CA ALA A 168 3.91 35.29 15.21
C ALA A 168 3.85 33.76 15.35
N SER A 169 3.92 33.01 14.24
CA SER A 169 3.82 31.54 14.27
C SER A 169 5.18 30.83 14.30
N GLN A 170 6.28 31.55 14.05
CA GLN A 170 7.63 31.00 13.90
C GLN A 170 7.72 29.91 12.81
N LEU A 171 6.80 29.92 11.84
CA LEU A 171 6.80 28.98 10.72
C LEU A 171 7.57 29.55 9.53
N PHE A 172 8.25 28.66 8.80
CA PHE A 172 8.84 29.00 7.50
C PHE A 172 7.73 29.33 6.50
N VAL A 173 7.90 30.44 5.77
CA VAL A 173 6.91 30.92 4.79
C VAL A 173 7.48 31.16 3.40
N GLY A 174 8.80 31.18 3.23
CA GLY A 174 9.39 31.38 1.92
C GLY A 174 10.91 31.51 1.89
N LEU A 175 11.41 31.71 0.67
CA LEU A 175 12.82 31.85 0.31
C LEU A 175 13.03 33.24 -0.30
N VAL A 176 13.95 34.05 0.22
CA VAL A 176 14.28 35.36 -0.37
C VAL A 176 14.95 35.17 -1.74
N VAL A 177 14.52 35.89 -2.77
CA VAL A 177 15.06 35.73 -4.14
C VAL A 177 15.78 36.97 -4.65
N ALA A 178 15.13 38.13 -4.61
CA ALA A 178 15.64 39.28 -5.32
C ALA A 178 15.36 40.58 -4.58
N ARG A 179 16.17 41.59 -4.93
CA ARG A 179 15.91 43.02 -4.72
C ARG A 179 15.35 43.59 -6.03
N ASP A 180 14.56 44.65 -5.96
CA ASP A 180 14.33 45.49 -7.14
C ASP A 180 15.67 46.14 -7.59
N VAL A 181 16.18 45.70 -8.73
CA VAL A 181 17.43 46.19 -9.33
C VAL A 181 17.22 47.51 -10.09
N LEU A 182 15.99 47.80 -10.51
CA LEU A 182 15.65 49.03 -11.25
C LEU A 182 15.47 50.21 -10.30
N TYR A 183 14.95 49.97 -9.11
CA TYR A 183 14.76 50.98 -8.07
C TYR A 183 15.39 50.55 -6.73
N PRO A 184 16.73 50.54 -6.64
CA PRO A 184 17.44 50.12 -5.44
C PRO A 184 17.05 50.92 -4.18
N GLU A 185 16.59 52.16 -4.33
CA GLU A 185 16.16 53.02 -3.22
C GLU A 185 14.81 52.61 -2.61
N ASP A 186 14.00 51.83 -3.32
CA ASP A 186 12.62 51.50 -2.91
C ASP A 186 12.57 50.46 -1.77
N ARG A 187 13.74 49.92 -1.35
CA ARG A 187 13.88 48.92 -0.27
C ARG A 187 12.95 47.70 -0.41
N LEU A 188 12.57 47.40 -1.64
CA LEU A 188 11.73 46.27 -2.00
C LEU A 188 12.57 45.02 -2.19
N GLY A 189 12.11 43.91 -1.64
CA GLY A 189 12.57 42.59 -2.01
C GLY A 189 11.43 41.63 -2.27
N PHE A 190 11.78 40.41 -2.64
CA PHE A 190 10.82 39.39 -3.04
C PHE A 190 11.17 38.04 -2.41
N MET A 191 10.15 37.24 -2.14
CA MET A 191 10.30 35.84 -1.78
C MET A 191 9.46 34.91 -2.66
N ILE A 192 9.97 33.70 -2.85
CA ILE A 192 9.17 32.55 -3.31
C ILE A 192 8.44 32.01 -2.08
N SER A 193 7.10 31.95 -2.13
CA SER A 193 6.31 31.40 -1.03
C SER A 193 6.51 29.89 -0.90
N VAL A 194 6.29 29.35 0.30
CA VAL A 194 6.41 27.91 0.55
C VAL A 194 5.53 27.06 -0.40
N ASP A 195 4.35 27.57 -0.78
CA ASP A 195 3.43 26.91 -1.72
C ASP A 195 4.06 26.67 -3.11
N GLN A 196 5.01 27.51 -3.50
CA GLN A 196 5.72 27.41 -4.78
C GLN A 196 6.93 26.49 -4.72
N LEU A 197 7.36 26.04 -3.53
CA LEU A 197 8.49 25.14 -3.35
C LEU A 197 8.11 23.66 -3.46
N HIS A 198 6.88 23.33 -3.85
CA HIS A 198 6.38 21.95 -3.86
C HIS A 198 7.18 21.00 -4.79
N ILE A 199 7.65 21.47 -5.95
CA ILE A 199 8.46 20.65 -6.88
C ILE A 199 9.82 20.28 -6.25
N PRO A 200 10.66 21.24 -5.83
CA PRO A 200 11.95 20.92 -5.19
C PRO A 200 11.76 20.12 -3.90
N LEU A 201 10.70 20.37 -3.12
CA LEU A 201 10.40 19.61 -1.91
C LEU A 201 10.08 18.14 -2.18
N ARG A 202 9.25 17.85 -3.19
CA ARG A 202 8.97 16.45 -3.60
C ARG A 202 10.24 15.74 -4.08
N LEU A 203 11.15 16.45 -4.75
CA LEU A 203 12.44 15.90 -5.14
C LEU A 203 13.28 15.52 -3.93
N VAL A 204 13.39 16.39 -2.92
CA VAL A 204 14.13 16.13 -1.68
C VAL A 204 13.50 14.97 -0.93
N GLN A 205 12.18 14.99 -0.72
CA GLN A 205 11.43 13.93 -0.06
C GLN A 205 11.73 12.56 -0.71
N ARG A 206 11.63 12.48 -2.04
CA ARG A 206 11.96 11.27 -2.81
C ARG A 206 13.43 10.85 -2.65
N LYS A 207 14.37 11.79 -2.75
CA LYS A 207 15.81 11.48 -2.69
C LYS A 207 16.24 11.04 -1.28
N ARG A 208 15.66 11.61 -0.22
CA ARG A 208 15.84 11.16 1.17
C ARG A 208 15.33 9.74 1.38
N LEU A 209 14.15 9.42 0.85
CA LEU A 209 13.62 8.05 0.89
C LEU A 209 14.51 7.07 0.10
N TRP A 210 15.00 7.49 -1.07
CA TRP A 210 15.93 6.69 -1.86
C TRP A 210 17.25 6.44 -1.15
N ASP A 211 17.83 7.46 -0.49
CA ASP A 211 19.07 7.31 0.29
C ASP A 211 18.94 6.22 1.38
N LEU A 212 17.75 6.05 1.97
CA LEU A 212 17.46 4.99 2.95
C LEU A 212 17.31 3.61 2.28
N LEU A 213 16.67 3.54 1.11
CA LEU A 213 16.34 2.27 0.45
C LEU A 213 17.46 1.74 -0.44
N GLN A 214 18.29 2.61 -1.02
CA GLN A 214 19.32 2.29 -1.99
C GLN A 214 20.27 1.17 -1.50
N PRO A 215 20.80 1.19 -0.26
CA PRO A 215 21.69 0.14 0.22
C PRO A 215 21.03 -1.25 0.28
N HIS A 216 19.70 -1.30 0.29
CA HIS A 216 18.89 -2.50 0.45
C HIS A 216 18.03 -2.81 -0.79
N ALA A 217 18.15 -2.04 -1.86
CA ALA A 217 17.22 -2.05 -2.99
C ALA A 217 17.16 -3.40 -3.72
N GLU A 218 18.29 -4.09 -3.85
CA GLU A 218 18.35 -5.42 -4.46
C GLU A 218 17.70 -6.48 -3.55
N THR A 219 18.02 -6.48 -2.26
CA THR A 219 17.48 -7.47 -1.31
C THR A 219 15.98 -7.28 -1.07
N LEU A 220 15.51 -6.03 -1.05
CA LEU A 220 14.12 -5.66 -0.80
C LEU A 220 13.30 -5.45 -2.08
N ARG A 221 13.82 -5.89 -3.23
CA ARG A 221 13.21 -5.62 -4.55
C ARG A 221 11.75 -6.08 -4.62
N SER A 222 11.44 -7.23 -4.04
CA SER A 222 10.07 -7.78 -4.04
C SER A 222 9.11 -6.94 -3.21
N GLN A 223 9.55 -6.47 -2.03
CA GLN A 223 8.79 -5.64 -1.10
C GLN A 223 8.55 -4.25 -1.70
N ILE A 224 9.59 -3.65 -2.26
CA ILE A 224 9.52 -2.36 -2.98
C ILE A 224 8.52 -2.47 -4.14
N SER A 225 8.61 -3.51 -4.96
CA SER A 225 7.71 -3.71 -6.10
C SER A 225 6.25 -3.90 -5.67
N ALA A 226 6.00 -4.66 -4.60
CA ALA A 226 4.67 -4.86 -4.06
C ALA A 226 4.06 -3.55 -3.52
N ALA A 227 4.82 -2.79 -2.73
CA ALA A 227 4.41 -1.49 -2.21
C ALA A 227 4.13 -0.48 -3.33
N TYR A 228 5.00 -0.44 -4.35
CA TYR A 228 4.81 0.43 -5.53
C TYR A 228 3.51 0.11 -6.26
N ARG A 229 3.22 -1.15 -6.57
CA ARG A 229 1.97 -1.55 -7.25
C ARG A 229 0.74 -1.21 -6.43
N LEU A 230 0.80 -1.34 -5.11
CA LEU A 230 -0.30 -0.99 -4.21
C LEU A 230 -0.57 0.52 -4.23
N CYS A 231 0.48 1.32 -4.13
CA CYS A 231 0.35 2.77 -4.01
C CYS A 231 0.03 3.45 -5.34
N ARG A 232 0.59 2.95 -6.44
CA ARG A 232 0.32 3.43 -7.80
C ARG A 232 -1.18 3.40 -8.14
N GLY A 233 -1.88 2.33 -7.73
CA GLY A 233 -3.28 2.10 -8.05
C GLY A 233 -3.50 1.62 -9.49
N GLU A 234 -4.68 1.07 -9.77
CA GLU A 234 -4.99 0.39 -11.05
C GLU A 234 -5.32 1.37 -12.19
N ASN A 235 -5.73 2.59 -11.85
CA ASN A 235 -6.10 3.63 -12.81
C ASN A 235 -4.91 4.43 -13.36
N ALA A 236 -3.68 4.16 -12.89
CA ALA A 236 -2.49 4.85 -13.38
C ALA A 236 -2.10 4.34 -14.78
N ARG A 237 -2.04 5.27 -15.75
CA ARG A 237 -1.66 4.97 -17.14
C ARG A 237 -0.16 4.72 -17.26
N GLY A 238 0.24 3.82 -18.18
CA GLY A 238 1.64 3.54 -18.51
C GLY A 238 2.14 2.19 -18.01
N GLU A 239 3.32 1.80 -18.47
CA GLU A 239 4.00 0.55 -18.08
C GLU A 239 4.53 0.61 -16.64
N LEU A 240 4.57 -0.55 -15.98
CA LEU A 240 5.17 -0.66 -14.65
C LEU A 240 6.69 -0.54 -14.74
N HIS A 241 7.27 0.25 -13.85
CA HIS A 241 8.72 0.31 -13.71
C HIS A 241 9.27 -0.90 -12.96
N ASN A 242 10.48 -1.34 -13.33
CA ASN A 242 11.20 -2.44 -12.69
C ASN A 242 12.39 -1.98 -11.83
N GLU A 243 12.73 -0.70 -11.91
CA GLU A 243 13.84 -0.06 -11.19
C GLU A 243 13.28 0.75 -10.00
N PRO A 244 13.72 0.47 -8.76
CA PRO A 244 13.23 1.16 -7.55
C PRO A 244 13.27 2.68 -7.62
N GLU A 245 14.34 3.28 -8.14
CA GLU A 245 14.44 4.74 -8.25
C GLU A 245 13.37 5.32 -9.20
N LYS A 246 13.08 4.63 -10.31
CA LYS A 246 12.01 5.03 -11.25
C LYS A 246 10.62 4.88 -10.64
N MET A 247 10.39 3.82 -9.86
CA MET A 247 9.13 3.63 -9.11
C MET A 247 8.87 4.81 -8.17
N LEU A 248 9.87 5.21 -7.37
CA LEU A 248 9.76 6.35 -6.45
C LEU A 248 9.57 7.67 -7.21
N LYS A 249 10.22 7.83 -8.37
CA LYS A 249 10.02 9.01 -9.23
C LYS A 249 8.57 9.14 -9.71
N GLU A 250 7.96 8.04 -10.15
CA GLU A 250 6.56 8.04 -10.56
C GLU A 250 5.63 8.37 -9.39
N LEU A 251 5.77 7.69 -8.25
CA LEU A 251 4.94 7.95 -7.07
C LEU A 251 5.04 9.41 -6.59
N SER A 252 6.25 9.99 -6.60
CA SER A 252 6.49 11.40 -6.29
C SER A 252 5.74 12.34 -7.24
N SER A 253 5.67 12.01 -8.54
CA SER A 253 4.93 12.81 -9.52
C SER A 253 3.42 12.73 -9.35
N LEU A 254 2.89 11.56 -8.93
CA LEU A 254 1.47 11.36 -8.65
C LEU A 254 1.00 12.16 -7.42
N GLY A 255 1.89 12.48 -6.47
CA GLY A 255 1.59 13.29 -5.29
C GLY A 255 0.45 12.73 -4.44
N ALA A 256 -0.37 13.59 -3.82
CA ALA A 256 -1.58 13.20 -3.10
C ALA A 256 -2.76 12.90 -4.06
N GLY A 257 -2.64 11.82 -4.85
CA GLY A 257 -3.70 11.38 -5.76
C GLY A 257 -4.68 10.40 -5.09
N GLY A 258 -5.79 10.90 -4.52
CA GLY A 258 -6.90 10.13 -3.95
C GLY A 258 -7.77 10.92 -2.96
N ASP A 259 -8.93 10.39 -2.57
CA ASP A 259 -9.92 11.05 -1.67
C ASP A 259 -9.39 11.35 -0.25
N ASP A 260 -8.26 10.75 0.15
CA ASP A 260 -7.70 10.85 1.50
C ASP A 260 -6.62 11.93 1.66
N GLY A 261 -6.19 12.59 0.57
CA GLY A 261 -5.20 13.68 0.60
C GLY A 261 -3.77 13.28 1.02
N VAL A 262 -3.48 11.98 1.22
CA VAL A 262 -2.17 11.51 1.68
C VAL A 262 -1.24 11.23 0.49
N ASP A 263 -0.01 11.75 0.59
CA ASP A 263 1.04 11.59 -0.43
C ASP A 263 1.40 10.10 -0.71
N LYS A 264 1.62 9.79 -1.98
CA LYS A 264 1.88 8.43 -2.46
C LYS A 264 3.21 7.85 -1.97
N LEU A 265 4.25 8.68 -1.75
CA LEU A 265 5.49 8.22 -1.13
C LEU A 265 5.28 7.88 0.35
N VAL A 266 4.44 8.62 1.07
CA VAL A 266 4.10 8.31 2.47
C VAL A 266 3.36 6.96 2.55
N LYS A 267 2.38 6.73 1.67
CA LYS A 267 1.70 5.42 1.54
C LYS A 267 2.65 4.29 1.18
N PHE A 268 3.58 4.56 0.28
CA PHE A 268 4.61 3.60 -0.11
C PHE A 268 5.49 3.23 1.08
N THR A 269 6.02 4.21 1.80
CA THR A 269 6.86 3.99 2.98
C THR A 269 6.09 3.21 4.05
N ALA A 270 4.82 3.57 4.30
CA ALA A 270 3.95 2.83 5.21
C ALA A 270 3.75 1.36 4.78
N SER A 271 3.60 1.11 3.48
CA SER A 271 3.44 -0.24 2.92
C SER A 271 4.71 -1.07 3.07
N VAL A 272 5.88 -0.48 2.79
CA VAL A 272 7.19 -1.12 2.98
C VAL A 272 7.38 -1.47 4.46
N VAL A 273 7.18 -0.53 5.38
CA VAL A 273 7.33 -0.75 6.84
C VAL A 273 6.36 -1.82 7.38
N ASN A 274 5.21 -2.03 6.73
CA ASN A 274 4.25 -3.05 7.14
C ASN A 274 4.62 -4.48 6.71
N ASP A 275 5.60 -4.65 5.82
CA ASP A 275 6.01 -5.97 5.35
C ASP A 275 6.76 -6.73 6.46
N LEU A 276 6.35 -7.97 6.72
CA LEU A 276 6.95 -8.80 7.78
C LEU A 276 8.38 -9.23 7.46
N ALA A 277 8.75 -9.32 6.17
CA ALA A 277 10.11 -9.65 5.76
C ALA A 277 11.13 -8.55 6.12
N LEU A 278 10.66 -7.34 6.42
CA LEU A 278 11.48 -6.23 6.87
C LEU A 278 11.86 -6.31 8.36
N GLN A 279 11.27 -7.23 9.14
CA GLN A 279 11.53 -7.33 10.58
C GLN A 279 13.01 -7.58 10.94
N GLN A 280 13.81 -8.11 10.01
CA GLN A 280 15.25 -8.29 10.19
C GLN A 280 16.08 -6.98 10.02
N TYR A 281 15.45 -5.87 9.63
CA TYR A 281 16.09 -4.57 9.38
C TYR A 281 15.57 -3.49 10.35
N GLU A 282 15.74 -3.69 11.66
CA GLU A 282 15.22 -2.78 12.70
C GLU A 282 15.66 -1.32 12.53
N ILE A 283 16.92 -1.09 12.13
CA ILE A 283 17.47 0.25 11.88
C ILE A 283 16.72 0.93 10.71
N LEU A 284 16.55 0.22 9.60
CA LEU A 284 15.85 0.74 8.42
C LEU A 284 14.39 1.01 8.74
N ILE A 285 13.70 0.12 9.47
CA ILE A 285 12.33 0.34 9.91
C ILE A 285 12.22 1.63 10.74
N THR A 286 13.17 1.84 11.67
CA THR A 286 13.20 3.04 12.50
C THR A 286 13.39 4.29 11.66
N GLN A 287 14.32 4.27 10.71
CA GLN A 287 14.58 5.39 9.79
C GLN A 287 13.40 5.69 8.87
N LEU A 288 12.77 4.66 8.29
CA LEU A 288 11.58 4.81 7.44
C LEU A 288 10.37 5.30 8.23
N THR A 289 10.24 4.89 9.50
CA THR A 289 9.18 5.38 10.39
C THR A 289 9.40 6.85 10.76
N ALA A 290 10.64 7.24 11.08
CA ALA A 290 10.99 8.63 11.32
C ALA A 290 10.73 9.50 10.08
N TRP A 291 11.15 9.04 8.90
CA TRP A 291 10.85 9.68 7.62
C TRP A 291 9.33 9.82 7.41
N GLY A 292 8.55 8.78 7.70
CA GLY A 292 7.09 8.82 7.60
C GLY A 292 6.47 9.89 8.48
N ASN A 293 6.87 9.96 9.76
CA ASN A 293 6.37 10.94 10.73
C ASN A 293 6.73 12.40 10.38
N GLU A 294 7.75 12.63 9.55
CA GLU A 294 8.13 13.97 9.12
C GLU A 294 7.15 14.54 8.07
N PHE A 295 6.57 13.67 7.23
CA PHE A 295 5.74 14.07 6.09
C PHE A 295 4.25 13.76 6.28
N THR A 296 3.83 13.33 7.46
CA THR A 296 2.41 13.21 7.83
C THR A 296 2.23 13.37 9.33
N ASP A 297 1.09 13.95 9.74
CA ASP A 297 0.75 14.14 11.15
C ASP A 297 0.46 12.80 11.88
N ASP A 298 -0.05 11.79 11.16
CA ASP A 298 -0.36 10.48 11.73
C ASP A 298 0.09 9.34 10.80
N PHE A 299 1.39 9.03 10.84
CA PHE A 299 1.94 7.92 10.07
C PHE A 299 1.40 6.55 10.53
N ALA A 300 0.99 6.42 11.80
CA ALA A 300 0.44 5.17 12.31
C ALA A 300 -0.93 4.87 11.69
N ALA A 301 -1.78 5.89 11.51
CA ALA A 301 -3.04 5.77 10.79
C ALA A 301 -2.81 5.40 9.32
N VAL A 302 -1.85 6.03 8.64
CA VAL A 302 -1.50 5.67 7.25
C VAL A 302 -1.02 4.22 7.17
N ARG A 303 -0.20 3.76 8.13
CA ARG A 303 0.20 2.34 8.22
C ARG A 303 -0.99 1.40 8.38
N LEU A 304 -1.95 1.74 9.23
CA LEU A 304 -3.16 0.93 9.39
C LEU A 304 -3.97 0.89 8.09
N GLN A 305 -4.16 2.04 7.44
CA GLN A 305 -4.85 2.16 6.16
C GLN A 305 -4.18 1.28 5.09
N MET A 306 -2.87 1.37 4.93
CA MET A 306 -2.13 0.59 3.93
C MET A 306 -2.12 -0.91 4.23
N ARG A 307 -2.09 -1.30 5.51
CA ARG A 307 -2.27 -2.70 5.91
C ARG A 307 -3.66 -3.21 5.51
N THR A 308 -4.71 -2.44 5.76
CA THR A 308 -6.08 -2.78 5.35
C THR A 308 -6.21 -2.85 3.84
N ALA A 309 -5.63 -1.91 3.09
CA ALA A 309 -5.64 -1.92 1.62
C ALA A 309 -4.87 -3.13 1.04
N ALA A 310 -3.71 -3.47 1.61
CA ALA A 310 -2.95 -4.66 1.22
C ALA A 310 -3.71 -5.95 1.51
N MET A 311 -4.38 -6.03 2.67
CA MET A 311 -5.25 -7.15 3.01
C MET A 311 -6.44 -7.21 2.06
N ALA A 312 -7.11 -6.09 1.79
CA ALA A 312 -8.23 -6.02 0.84
C ALA A 312 -7.80 -6.41 -0.58
N ARG A 313 -6.57 -6.08 -1.01
CA ARG A 313 -6.04 -6.48 -2.32
C ARG A 313 -5.62 -7.95 -2.39
N LYS A 314 -5.06 -8.51 -1.31
CA LYS A 314 -4.87 -9.97 -1.19
C LYS A 314 -6.20 -10.72 -1.16
N HIS A 315 -7.22 -10.11 -0.56
CA HIS A 315 -8.60 -10.60 -0.57
C HIS A 315 -9.39 -10.18 -1.83
N GLN A 316 -8.82 -9.35 -2.73
CA GLN A 316 -9.26 -9.18 -4.11
C GLN A 316 -8.81 -10.40 -4.91
N ARG A 317 -9.44 -11.50 -4.50
CA ARG A 317 -10.01 -12.57 -5.28
C ARG A 317 -9.08 -13.23 -6.30
N VAL A 318 -8.68 -14.45 -5.97
CA VAL A 318 -8.85 -15.55 -6.93
C VAL A 318 -10.35 -15.63 -7.23
N VAL A 319 -10.83 -14.77 -8.14
CA VAL A 319 -12.17 -14.90 -8.70
C VAL A 319 -12.13 -16.21 -9.48
N PRO A 320 -13.04 -17.18 -9.23
CA PRO A 320 -13.21 -18.31 -10.13
C PRO A 320 -13.37 -17.73 -11.54
N LYS A 321 -12.47 -18.08 -12.47
CA LYS A 321 -12.52 -17.55 -13.84
C LYS A 321 -13.73 -18.12 -14.62
N SER A 322 -14.24 -19.23 -14.11
CA SER A 322 -15.33 -20.06 -14.59
C SER A 322 -16.63 -19.75 -13.82
N PRO A 323 -17.80 -19.80 -14.47
CA PRO A 323 -19.09 -19.85 -13.78
C PRO A 323 -19.11 -20.88 -12.65
N VAL A 324 -19.87 -20.61 -11.58
CA VAL A 324 -19.87 -21.46 -10.38
C VAL A 324 -21.27 -21.95 -10.05
N LEU A 325 -21.45 -23.27 -9.96
CA LEU A 325 -22.62 -23.92 -9.39
C LEU A 325 -22.35 -24.30 -7.93
N LEU A 326 -23.06 -23.65 -7.01
CA LEU A 326 -23.04 -23.94 -5.58
C LEU A 326 -24.21 -24.87 -5.26
N VAL A 327 -23.94 -26.05 -4.69
CA VAL A 327 -24.96 -26.99 -4.22
C VAL A 327 -24.78 -27.19 -2.72
N SER A 328 -25.82 -26.95 -1.93
CA SER A 328 -25.81 -27.16 -0.48
C SER A 328 -26.73 -28.30 -0.12
N VAL A 329 -26.19 -29.33 0.52
CA VAL A 329 -26.96 -30.43 1.13
C VAL A 329 -27.02 -30.18 2.63
N CYS A 330 -28.21 -29.88 3.14
CA CYS A 330 -28.46 -29.63 4.56
C CYS A 330 -29.06 -30.89 5.19
N GLY A 331 -28.40 -31.43 6.21
CA GLY A 331 -29.00 -32.43 7.11
C GLY A 331 -29.85 -31.74 8.18
N GLY A 332 -30.97 -32.34 8.57
CA GLY A 332 -32.00 -31.80 9.48
C GLY A 332 -31.57 -31.40 10.91
N GLU A 333 -30.29 -31.17 11.20
CA GLU A 333 -29.79 -30.75 12.51
C GLU A 333 -30.20 -29.30 12.90
N GLN A 334 -30.76 -28.50 11.97
CA GLN A 334 -31.21 -27.12 12.22
C GLN A 334 -32.73 -26.92 12.00
N SER A 335 -33.48 -27.99 11.72
CA SER A 335 -34.93 -27.96 11.48
C SER A 335 -35.68 -28.51 12.68
N THR A 336 -36.81 -27.90 13.04
CA THR A 336 -37.72 -28.42 14.07
C THR A 336 -38.34 -29.78 13.71
N ASP A 337 -38.21 -30.22 12.44
CA ASP A 337 -38.42 -31.58 11.96
C ASP A 337 -37.05 -32.22 11.66
N ALA A 338 -36.56 -33.03 12.60
CA ALA A 338 -35.19 -33.57 12.64
C ALA A 338 -34.85 -34.58 11.52
N ASP A 339 -35.79 -34.95 10.64
CA ASP A 339 -35.64 -36.05 9.68
C ASP A 339 -35.65 -35.61 8.20
N SER A 340 -35.80 -34.32 7.90
CA SER A 340 -35.84 -33.85 6.51
C SER A 340 -34.49 -33.30 6.04
N GLU A 341 -33.95 -33.91 4.99
CA GLU A 341 -32.79 -33.39 4.26
C GLU A 341 -33.30 -32.35 3.23
N ILE A 342 -32.53 -31.29 2.98
CA ILE A 342 -32.85 -30.27 1.97
C ILE A 342 -31.63 -30.10 1.06
N VAL A 343 -31.88 -29.95 -0.24
CA VAL A 343 -30.83 -29.62 -1.21
C VAL A 343 -31.22 -28.32 -1.92
N ASP A 344 -30.39 -27.30 -1.77
CA ASP A 344 -30.52 -26.01 -2.46
C ASP A 344 -29.35 -25.82 -3.43
N ALA A 345 -29.58 -25.04 -4.49
CA ALA A 345 -28.50 -24.66 -5.40
C ALA A 345 -28.62 -23.21 -5.88
N TRP A 346 -27.44 -22.64 -6.15
CA TRP A 346 -27.27 -21.31 -6.71
C TRP A 346 -26.23 -21.34 -7.82
N LEU A 347 -26.49 -20.62 -8.90
CA LEU A 347 -25.58 -20.41 -10.00
C LEU A 347 -25.06 -18.97 -9.97
N ILE A 348 -23.74 -18.82 -10.08
CA ILE A 348 -23.06 -17.55 -10.32
C ILE A 348 -22.54 -17.59 -11.77
N PRO A 349 -23.27 -17.02 -12.74
CA PRO A 349 -22.89 -17.07 -14.15
C PRO A 349 -21.58 -16.33 -14.43
N ASP A 350 -21.37 -15.20 -13.76
CA ASP A 350 -20.18 -14.36 -13.94
C ASP A 350 -19.62 -13.97 -12.57
N PRO A 351 -18.65 -14.73 -12.04
CA PRO A 351 -18.06 -14.45 -10.73
C PRO A 351 -17.35 -13.10 -10.63
N ALA A 352 -16.99 -12.47 -11.77
CA ALA A 352 -16.41 -11.12 -11.77
C ALA A 352 -17.45 -10.05 -11.41
N LYS A 353 -18.74 -10.31 -11.68
CA LYS A 353 -19.86 -9.41 -11.35
C LYS A 353 -20.58 -9.76 -10.04
N TYR A 354 -20.15 -10.82 -9.37
CA TYR A 354 -20.74 -11.24 -8.10
C TYR A 354 -20.09 -10.52 -6.91
N ASP A 355 -20.87 -9.93 -6.01
CA ASP A 355 -20.39 -9.41 -4.72
C ASP A 355 -21.18 -10.04 -3.56
N PRO A 356 -20.56 -10.90 -2.73
CA PRO A 356 -21.25 -11.56 -1.62
C PRO A 356 -21.71 -10.60 -0.51
N ASN A 357 -21.26 -9.35 -0.51
CA ASN A 357 -21.66 -8.36 0.49
C ASN A 357 -22.88 -7.52 0.05
N VAL A 358 -23.34 -7.68 -1.19
CA VAL A 358 -24.47 -6.94 -1.76
C VAL A 358 -25.66 -7.89 -1.91
N ALA A 359 -26.69 -7.67 -1.09
CA ALA A 359 -27.89 -8.51 -1.07
C ALA A 359 -29.02 -7.97 -1.96
N PRO A 360 -29.84 -8.86 -2.55
CA PRO A 360 -29.41 -9.90 -3.49
C PRO A 360 -28.98 -9.23 -4.80
N SER A 361 -27.74 -9.46 -5.24
CA SER A 361 -27.34 -9.00 -6.57
C SER A 361 -28.11 -9.78 -7.64
N GLU A 362 -28.51 -9.12 -8.73
CA GLU A 362 -29.09 -9.77 -9.93
C GLU A 362 -28.11 -10.79 -10.58
N THR A 363 -26.92 -10.98 -10.00
CA THR A 363 -25.82 -11.77 -10.53
C THR A 363 -25.69 -13.18 -9.92
N ILE A 364 -26.60 -13.55 -9.00
CA ILE A 364 -26.74 -14.94 -8.50
C ILE A 364 -28.15 -15.46 -8.77
N LEU A 365 -28.25 -16.64 -9.38
CA LEU A 365 -29.51 -17.28 -9.76
C LEU A 365 -29.78 -18.45 -8.81
N ARG A 366 -30.95 -18.48 -8.18
CA ARG A 366 -31.37 -19.65 -7.41
C ARG A 366 -31.96 -20.69 -8.37
N LEU A 367 -31.48 -21.92 -8.29
CA LEU A 367 -32.00 -23.03 -9.10
C LEU A 367 -33.09 -23.77 -8.33
N GLU A 368 -34.09 -24.26 -9.06
CA GLU A 368 -35.29 -24.84 -8.46
C GLU A 368 -35.37 -26.34 -8.73
N LEU A 369 -35.82 -27.09 -7.72
CA LEU A 369 -36.09 -28.52 -7.87
C LEU A 369 -37.57 -28.78 -8.21
N PRO A 370 -37.87 -29.71 -9.13
CA PRO A 370 -39.22 -30.19 -9.34
C PRO A 370 -39.83 -30.71 -8.04
N LYS A 371 -41.08 -30.31 -7.76
CA LYS A 371 -41.82 -30.71 -6.54
C LYS A 371 -41.79 -32.21 -6.22
N PRO A 372 -41.87 -33.14 -7.21
CA PRO A 372 -41.75 -34.56 -6.93
C PRO A 372 -40.39 -34.94 -6.34
N LEU A 373 -39.31 -34.40 -6.90
CA LEU A 373 -37.94 -34.69 -6.47
C LEU A 373 -37.63 -34.04 -5.13
N SER A 374 -38.07 -32.80 -4.91
CA SER A 374 -37.92 -32.13 -3.61
C SER A 374 -38.62 -32.90 -2.48
N LYS A 375 -39.80 -33.47 -2.75
CA LYS A 375 -40.54 -34.29 -1.79
C LYS A 375 -39.82 -35.61 -1.49
N LEU A 376 -39.23 -36.26 -2.50
CA LEU A 376 -38.44 -37.47 -2.32
C LEU A 376 -37.23 -37.23 -1.40
N ILE A 377 -36.53 -36.11 -1.59
CA ILE A 377 -35.41 -35.68 -0.74
C ILE A 377 -35.85 -35.45 0.70
N GLN A 378 -36.97 -34.76 0.91
CA GLN A 378 -37.49 -34.53 2.27
C GLN A 378 -37.83 -35.84 2.99
N THR A 379 -38.13 -36.91 2.25
CA THR A 379 -38.45 -38.24 2.78
C THR A 379 -37.29 -39.24 2.71
N SER A 380 -36.07 -38.84 2.32
CA SER A 380 -34.98 -39.79 2.04
C SER A 380 -34.35 -40.45 3.28
N GLN A 381 -34.68 -40.00 4.49
CA GLN A 381 -34.22 -40.59 5.77
C GLN A 381 -32.70 -40.88 5.79
N GLY A 382 -31.87 -39.90 5.41
CA GLY A 382 -30.40 -40.04 5.38
C GLY A 382 -29.83 -40.65 4.09
N ASN A 383 -30.68 -40.97 3.12
CA ASN A 383 -30.28 -41.52 1.82
C ASN A 383 -30.26 -40.47 0.69
N VAL A 384 -30.21 -39.16 1.00
CA VAL A 384 -30.15 -38.11 -0.03
C VAL A 384 -29.04 -38.33 -1.05
N HIS A 385 -27.90 -38.91 -0.63
CA HIS A 385 -26.77 -39.22 -1.50
C HIS A 385 -27.13 -40.10 -2.71
N ARG A 386 -28.17 -40.94 -2.62
CA ARG A 386 -28.67 -41.76 -3.73
C ARG A 386 -29.47 -40.96 -4.75
N LEU A 387 -30.06 -39.84 -4.31
CA LEU A 387 -30.86 -38.94 -5.14
C LEU A 387 -30.02 -37.81 -5.76
N LEU A 388 -28.81 -37.56 -5.23
CA LEU A 388 -27.91 -36.53 -5.74
C LEU A 388 -27.63 -36.61 -7.25
N PRO A 389 -27.48 -37.78 -7.90
CA PRO A 389 -27.31 -37.83 -9.36
C PRO A 389 -28.43 -37.14 -10.13
N GLN A 390 -29.69 -37.46 -9.80
CA GLN A 390 -30.88 -36.89 -10.45
C GLN A 390 -31.03 -35.39 -10.12
N VAL A 391 -30.69 -35.01 -8.89
CA VAL A 391 -30.70 -33.60 -8.44
C VAL A 391 -29.67 -32.78 -9.21
N ILE A 392 -28.44 -33.28 -9.31
CA ILE A 392 -27.35 -32.58 -10.00
C ILE A 392 -27.66 -32.50 -11.50
N GLU A 393 -28.17 -33.56 -12.13
CA GLU A 393 -28.64 -33.52 -13.52
C GLU A 393 -29.69 -32.42 -13.73
N THR A 394 -30.66 -32.32 -12.81
CA THR A 394 -31.72 -31.30 -12.86
C THR A 394 -31.14 -29.88 -12.82
N TYR A 395 -30.13 -29.65 -11.99
CA TYR A 395 -29.43 -28.36 -11.94
C TYR A 395 -28.57 -28.11 -13.17
N LEU A 396 -27.86 -29.13 -13.68
CA LEU A 396 -27.04 -28.99 -14.89
C LEU A 396 -27.89 -28.65 -16.13
N LYS A 397 -29.12 -29.17 -16.23
CA LYS A 397 -30.07 -28.76 -17.27
C LYS A 397 -30.41 -27.27 -17.19
N GLN A 398 -30.67 -26.75 -15.99
CA GLN A 398 -30.91 -25.31 -15.78
C GLN A 398 -29.65 -24.48 -16.07
N VAL A 399 -28.45 -24.96 -15.72
CA VAL A 399 -27.19 -24.28 -16.08
C VAL A 399 -27.01 -24.20 -17.60
N ALA A 400 -27.38 -25.25 -18.34
CA ALA A 400 -27.32 -25.25 -19.79
C ALA A 400 -28.32 -24.27 -20.43
N GLU A 401 -29.48 -24.05 -19.80
CA GLU A 401 -30.45 -23.01 -20.22
C GLU A 401 -29.85 -21.60 -20.12
N GLU A 402 -28.91 -21.37 -19.20
CA GLU A 402 -28.12 -20.12 -19.08
C GLU A 402 -26.93 -20.05 -20.05
N HIS A 403 -26.84 -20.96 -21.02
CA HIS A 403 -25.82 -20.98 -22.08
C HIS A 403 -24.39 -21.13 -21.55
N ILE A 404 -24.24 -21.79 -20.40
CA ILE A 404 -22.95 -22.10 -19.79
C ILE A 404 -22.54 -23.51 -20.17
N ASP A 405 -21.35 -23.64 -20.76
CA ASP A 405 -20.74 -24.93 -21.07
C ASP A 405 -20.27 -25.62 -19.76
N ARG A 406 -20.56 -26.91 -19.63
CA ARG A 406 -20.17 -27.71 -18.46
C ARG A 406 -18.65 -27.78 -18.29
N SER A 407 -17.90 -27.74 -19.39
CA SER A 407 -16.43 -27.80 -19.39
C SER A 407 -15.80 -26.54 -18.78
N ASP A 408 -16.53 -25.43 -18.78
CA ASP A 408 -16.15 -24.18 -18.13
C ASP A 408 -16.75 -24.03 -16.73
N LEU A 409 -17.51 -25.01 -16.22
CA LEU A 409 -18.21 -24.91 -14.94
C LEU A 409 -17.36 -25.41 -13.76
N THR A 410 -17.32 -24.62 -12.68
CA THR A 410 -16.86 -25.08 -11.37
C THR A 410 -18.06 -25.48 -10.52
N ILE A 411 -18.08 -26.71 -10.00
CA ILE A 411 -19.13 -27.19 -9.10
C ILE A 411 -18.59 -27.29 -7.68
N GLU A 412 -19.21 -26.59 -6.74
CA GLU A 412 -18.90 -26.71 -5.32
C GLU A 412 -20.08 -27.31 -4.55
N ILE A 413 -19.85 -28.45 -3.90
CA ILE A 413 -20.89 -29.16 -3.15
C ILE A 413 -20.57 -29.08 -1.66
N PHE A 414 -21.44 -28.41 -0.91
CA PHE A 414 -21.39 -28.29 0.54
C PHE A 414 -22.17 -29.45 1.17
N LEU A 415 -21.46 -30.26 1.95
CA LEU A 415 -21.96 -31.53 2.48
C LEU A 415 -21.90 -31.57 4.01
N PRO A 416 -22.86 -32.25 4.67
CA PRO A 416 -22.73 -32.61 6.06
C PRO A 416 -21.61 -33.66 6.23
N TYR A 417 -21.06 -33.79 7.43
CA TYR A 417 -19.95 -34.71 7.69
C TYR A 417 -20.25 -36.15 7.27
N ALA A 418 -21.49 -36.62 7.47
CA ALA A 418 -21.92 -37.98 7.11
C ALA A 418 -21.73 -38.32 5.61
N LEU A 419 -21.68 -37.31 4.73
CA LEU A 419 -21.54 -37.50 3.29
C LEU A 419 -20.14 -37.21 2.75
N MET A 420 -19.23 -36.65 3.56
CA MET A 420 -17.89 -36.23 3.11
C MET A 420 -17.03 -37.39 2.59
N ASP A 421 -17.23 -38.61 3.11
CA ASP A 421 -16.48 -39.79 2.67
C ASP A 421 -17.14 -40.55 1.50
N LYS A 422 -18.32 -40.12 1.05
CA LYS A 422 -18.99 -40.76 -0.10
C LYS A 422 -18.30 -40.37 -1.41
N PRO A 423 -18.16 -41.29 -2.38
CA PRO A 423 -17.52 -41.03 -3.68
C PRO A 423 -18.43 -40.22 -4.62
N LEU A 424 -18.78 -39.01 -4.20
CA LEU A 424 -19.76 -38.18 -4.90
C LEU A 424 -19.24 -37.64 -6.24
N GLU A 425 -17.92 -37.56 -6.39
CA GLU A 425 -17.25 -37.27 -7.66
C GLU A 425 -17.33 -38.45 -8.68
N ARG A 426 -17.79 -39.63 -8.24
CA ARG A 426 -18.03 -40.79 -9.12
C ARG A 426 -19.51 -41.05 -9.36
N LEU A 427 -20.40 -40.13 -8.95
CA LEU A 427 -21.83 -40.29 -9.19
C LEU A 427 -22.11 -40.42 -10.69
N ALA A 428 -22.86 -41.45 -11.06
CA ALA A 428 -23.35 -41.70 -12.40
C ALA A 428 -24.48 -40.72 -12.72
N ILE A 429 -24.15 -39.57 -13.29
CA ILE A 429 -25.11 -38.54 -13.69
C ILE A 429 -25.77 -38.97 -15.01
N PRO A 430 -27.12 -39.06 -15.09
CA PRO A 430 -27.81 -39.42 -16.33
C PRO A 430 -27.69 -38.31 -17.39
N ILE A 431 -27.62 -38.68 -18.68
CA ILE A 431 -27.42 -37.72 -19.78
C ILE A 431 -28.51 -37.82 -20.85
N MET A 432 -28.94 -39.05 -21.19
CA MET A 432 -29.98 -39.31 -22.19
C MET A 432 -30.93 -40.39 -21.68
N ASP A 433 -32.20 -40.03 -21.45
CA ASP A 433 -33.33 -40.92 -21.08
C ASP A 433 -33.02 -42.04 -20.06
N GLY A 434 -32.01 -41.85 -19.21
CA GLY A 434 -31.58 -42.79 -18.18
C GLY A 434 -30.64 -43.92 -18.64
N ASP A 435 -30.32 -44.05 -19.92
CA ASP A 435 -29.53 -45.19 -20.43
C ASP A 435 -28.01 -44.95 -20.37
N PHE A 436 -27.57 -43.69 -20.46
CA PHE A 436 -26.17 -43.31 -20.42
C PHE A 436 -25.85 -42.46 -19.19
N HIS A 437 -24.73 -42.77 -18.55
CA HIS A 437 -24.29 -42.13 -17.32
C HIS A 437 -22.81 -41.70 -17.41
N GLU A 438 -22.50 -40.53 -16.87
CA GLU A 438 -21.11 -40.04 -16.71
C GLU A 438 -20.78 -39.74 -15.25
N PRO A 439 -19.52 -39.94 -14.83
CA PRO A 439 -19.07 -39.53 -13.51
C PRO A 439 -19.05 -38.01 -13.35
N LEU A 440 -19.37 -37.53 -12.14
CA LEU A 440 -19.29 -36.11 -11.81
C LEU A 440 -17.84 -35.65 -11.57
N GLY A 441 -17.18 -35.16 -12.61
CA GLY A 441 -15.87 -34.51 -12.51
C GLY A 441 -14.66 -35.42 -12.72
N ILE A 442 -14.89 -36.67 -13.13
CA ILE A 442 -13.87 -37.60 -13.62
C ILE A 442 -14.11 -37.84 -15.13
N ASP A 443 -14.17 -36.76 -15.90
CA ASP A 443 -14.02 -36.76 -17.37
C ASP A 443 -13.79 -35.32 -17.88
N LYS A 444 -13.51 -35.15 -19.18
CA LYS A 444 -13.12 -33.85 -19.80
C LYS A 444 -14.18 -32.74 -19.69
N ASP A 445 -15.43 -33.09 -19.42
CA ASP A 445 -16.57 -32.17 -19.58
C ASP A 445 -16.96 -31.43 -18.29
N CYS A 446 -16.33 -31.71 -17.15
CA CYS A 446 -16.53 -30.95 -15.90
C CYS A 446 -15.25 -30.96 -15.06
N PRO A 447 -14.23 -30.15 -15.39
CA PRO A 447 -12.88 -30.33 -14.87
C PRO A 447 -12.74 -30.00 -13.37
N GLN A 448 -13.71 -29.33 -12.74
CA GLN A 448 -13.56 -28.79 -11.40
C GLN A 448 -14.77 -29.08 -10.50
N VAL A 449 -14.65 -30.13 -9.69
CA VAL A 449 -15.63 -30.47 -8.65
C VAL A 449 -14.96 -30.39 -7.27
N PHE A 450 -15.49 -29.54 -6.40
CA PHE A 450 -14.98 -29.34 -5.05
C PHE A 450 -16.00 -29.80 -4.01
N LEU A 451 -15.59 -30.72 -3.14
CA LEU A 451 -16.37 -31.13 -1.97
C LEU A 451 -15.97 -30.27 -0.77
N ARG A 452 -16.94 -29.62 -0.16
CA ARG A 452 -16.76 -28.73 0.99
C ARG A 452 -17.60 -29.19 2.17
N SER A 453 -17.07 -29.04 3.37
CA SER A 453 -17.87 -29.24 4.58
C SER A 453 -18.84 -28.08 4.77
N GLN A 454 -20.13 -28.39 4.94
CA GLN A 454 -21.18 -27.43 5.28
C GLN A 454 -20.91 -26.71 6.59
N LYS A 455 -20.24 -27.37 7.56
CA LYS A 455 -19.90 -26.77 8.85
C LYS A 455 -19.00 -25.53 8.73
N ARG A 456 -18.39 -25.28 7.56
CA ARG A 456 -17.70 -24.00 7.29
C ARG A 456 -18.65 -22.80 7.28
N LEU A 457 -19.91 -23.00 6.95
CA LEU A 457 -20.94 -21.96 6.94
C LEU A 457 -21.51 -21.72 8.36
N ASP A 458 -21.47 -22.75 9.22
CA ASP A 458 -22.12 -22.74 10.55
C ASP A 458 -21.29 -22.09 11.68
N TYR A 459 -20.03 -21.70 11.44
CA TYR A 459 -19.15 -21.16 12.49
C TYR A 459 -18.67 -19.72 12.21
N PRO A 460 -19.56 -18.70 12.25
CA PRO A 460 -19.20 -17.31 11.98
C PRO A 460 -18.10 -16.79 12.93
N ARG A 461 -18.06 -17.27 14.18
CA ARG A 461 -17.04 -16.91 15.18
C ARG A 461 -15.61 -17.37 14.82
N LEU A 462 -15.48 -18.34 13.91
CA LEU A 462 -14.18 -18.87 13.49
C LEU A 462 -13.67 -18.24 12.20
N ILE A 463 -14.52 -17.53 11.44
CA ILE A 463 -14.20 -16.96 10.13
C ILE A 463 -12.96 -16.07 10.19
N SER A 464 -12.90 -15.11 11.11
CA SER A 464 -11.75 -14.19 11.21
C SER A 464 -10.43 -14.91 11.50
N ARG A 465 -10.51 -16.01 12.27
CA ARG A 465 -9.34 -16.84 12.57
C ARG A 465 -8.91 -17.66 11.36
N TRP A 466 -9.87 -18.20 10.61
CA TRP A 466 -9.59 -18.90 9.36
C TRP A 466 -8.94 -17.97 8.34
N GLN A 467 -9.52 -16.78 8.14
CA GLN A 467 -8.99 -15.76 7.22
C GLN A 467 -7.54 -15.40 7.56
N LYS A 468 -7.24 -15.15 8.84
CA LYS A 468 -5.86 -14.87 9.28
C LYS A 468 -4.90 -15.99 8.88
N LYS A 469 -5.25 -17.23 9.23
CA LYS A 469 -4.41 -18.39 8.94
C LYS A 469 -4.26 -18.66 7.44
N TRP A 470 -5.34 -18.53 6.67
CA TRP A 470 -5.30 -18.76 5.23
C TRP A 470 -4.47 -17.70 4.51
N ALA A 471 -4.54 -16.44 4.94
CA ALA A 471 -3.66 -15.39 4.44
C ALA A 471 -2.18 -15.67 4.73
N GLU A 472 -1.86 -16.26 5.89
CA GLU A 472 -0.51 -16.72 6.20
C GLU A 472 -0.12 -17.92 5.31
N LEU A 473 -0.96 -18.94 5.17
CA LEU A 473 -0.69 -20.09 4.30
C LEU A 473 -0.45 -19.72 2.84
N GLU A 474 -1.24 -18.78 2.30
CA GLU A 474 -1.10 -18.23 0.94
C GLU A 474 0.20 -17.45 0.76
N ALA A 475 0.61 -16.66 1.75
CA ALA A 475 1.87 -15.92 1.71
C ALA A 475 3.09 -16.84 1.62
N HIS A 476 2.97 -18.09 2.03
CA HIS A 476 4.03 -19.10 2.01
C HIS A 476 3.94 -20.04 0.80
N GLN A 477 3.19 -19.74 -0.28
CA GLN A 477 3.11 -20.61 -1.46
C GLN A 477 4.51 -20.97 -1.99
N ALA A 478 4.88 -22.25 -1.83
CA ALA A 478 6.09 -22.84 -2.37
C ALA A 478 5.72 -23.82 -3.48
N THR A 479 6.64 -24.07 -4.40
CA THR A 479 6.45 -24.87 -5.62
C THR A 479 6.09 -26.34 -5.39
N THR A 480 6.12 -26.84 -4.15
CA THR A 480 5.77 -28.23 -3.79
C THR A 480 4.89 -28.32 -2.54
N ALA A 481 3.66 -28.83 -2.72
CA ALA A 481 2.63 -28.93 -1.67
C ALA A 481 2.87 -30.05 -0.63
N GLN A 482 3.69 -31.06 -0.96
CA GLN A 482 3.79 -32.30 -0.18
C GLN A 482 4.34 -32.10 1.25
N ALA A 483 5.30 -31.19 1.44
CA ALA A 483 5.92 -30.94 2.74
C ALA A 483 4.98 -30.23 3.75
N LYS A 484 3.81 -29.76 3.30
CA LYS A 484 2.85 -29.00 4.11
C LYS A 484 1.66 -29.82 4.61
N PHE A 485 1.55 -31.08 4.20
CA PHE A 485 0.56 -32.01 4.75
C PHE A 485 1.16 -32.80 5.90
N ILE A 486 0.43 -32.88 7.01
CA ILE A 486 0.84 -33.68 8.17
C ILE A 486 -0.01 -34.94 8.29
N GLU A 487 0.57 -36.00 8.84
CA GLU A 487 -0.14 -37.25 9.11
C GLU A 487 -0.77 -37.25 10.51
N LYS A 488 -1.72 -38.16 10.74
CA LYS A 488 -2.40 -38.31 12.04
C LYS A 488 -1.40 -38.78 13.11
N GLY A 489 -1.32 -38.06 14.23
CA GLY A 489 -0.34 -38.35 15.28
C GLY A 489 -0.66 -37.73 16.63
N LYS A 490 0.20 -38.00 17.63
CA LYS A 490 0.07 -37.39 18.97
C LYS A 490 0.19 -35.87 18.85
N LYS A 491 -0.73 -35.13 19.47
CA LYS A 491 -0.83 -33.65 19.41
C LYS A 491 -1.27 -33.07 18.05
N LEU A 492 -2.00 -33.83 17.23
CA LEU A 492 -2.53 -33.39 15.93
C LEU A 492 -3.17 -31.98 15.96
N LYS A 493 -4.04 -31.69 16.93
CA LYS A 493 -4.67 -30.36 17.09
C LYS A 493 -3.66 -29.21 17.18
N ARG A 494 -2.52 -29.43 17.85
CA ARG A 494 -1.47 -28.40 17.98
C ARG A 494 -0.73 -28.25 16.65
N ALA A 495 -0.40 -29.34 15.99
CA ALA A 495 0.26 -29.31 14.68
C ALA A 495 -0.61 -28.61 13.62
N LEU A 496 -1.90 -28.95 13.56
CA LEU A 496 -2.86 -28.29 12.66
C LEU A 496 -3.10 -26.81 12.97
N LYS A 497 -2.72 -26.29 14.15
CA LYS A 497 -2.78 -24.86 14.45
C LYS A 497 -1.61 -24.06 13.85
N SER A 498 -0.56 -24.74 13.38
CA SER A 498 0.56 -24.06 12.70
C SER A 498 0.09 -23.42 11.40
N ASP A 499 0.62 -22.24 11.11
CA ASP A 499 0.33 -21.45 9.92
C ASP A 499 1.17 -21.91 8.72
N GLU A 500 1.99 -22.95 8.90
CA GLU A 500 2.77 -23.64 7.85
C GLU A 500 2.07 -24.90 7.32
N VAL A 501 1.06 -25.41 8.03
CA VAL A 501 0.38 -26.67 7.70
C VAL A 501 -0.84 -26.44 6.81
N LEU A 502 -0.73 -26.90 5.57
CA LEU A 502 -1.77 -26.78 4.55
C LEU A 502 -2.90 -27.80 4.75
N GLY A 503 -2.59 -29.00 5.25
CA GLY A 503 -3.60 -30.04 5.31
C GLY A 503 -3.25 -31.26 6.13
N LEU A 504 -4.24 -32.12 6.29
CA LEU A 504 -4.13 -33.42 6.94
C LEU A 504 -4.14 -34.53 5.89
N LYS A 505 -3.13 -35.39 5.93
CA LYS A 505 -3.07 -36.61 5.13
C LYS A 505 -3.48 -37.80 6.00
N LEU A 506 -4.45 -38.57 5.54
CA LEU A 506 -4.96 -39.77 6.21
C LEU A 506 -4.75 -40.99 5.31
N SER A 507 -4.38 -42.11 5.91
CA SER A 507 -4.25 -43.38 5.18
C SER A 507 -5.58 -44.10 4.99
N ASN A 508 -6.60 -43.73 5.77
CA ASN A 508 -7.94 -44.32 5.77
C ASN A 508 -9.00 -43.20 5.75
N SER A 509 -10.26 -43.59 5.59
CA SER A 509 -11.41 -42.69 5.74
C SER A 509 -11.35 -41.86 7.03
N PRO A 510 -11.71 -40.57 6.97
CA PRO A 510 -11.70 -39.69 8.13
C PRO A 510 -12.76 -40.07 9.16
N ASP A 511 -12.48 -39.81 10.44
CA ASP A 511 -13.52 -39.81 11.46
C ASP A 511 -14.48 -38.64 11.21
N LEU A 512 -15.72 -38.97 10.82
CA LEU A 512 -16.77 -38.00 10.46
C LEU A 512 -17.64 -37.57 11.66
N SER A 513 -17.28 -37.96 12.89
CA SER A 513 -17.97 -37.48 14.09
C SER A 513 -17.80 -35.96 14.28
N ASN A 514 -18.68 -35.36 15.08
CA ASN A 514 -18.60 -33.93 15.42
C ASN A 514 -17.33 -33.51 16.18
N THR A 515 -16.53 -34.49 16.63
CA THR A 515 -15.21 -34.29 17.24
C THR A 515 -14.06 -34.94 16.45
N GLY A 516 -14.37 -35.49 15.28
CA GLY A 516 -13.47 -36.27 14.44
C GLY A 516 -12.51 -35.43 13.62
N ASP A 517 -11.94 -36.04 12.58
CA ASP A 517 -10.86 -35.46 11.78
C ASP A 517 -11.33 -34.21 11.02
N ILE A 518 -12.49 -34.25 10.36
CA ILE A 518 -13.02 -33.10 9.60
C ILE A 518 -13.42 -31.95 10.53
N ALA A 519 -14.02 -32.26 11.69
CA ALA A 519 -14.37 -31.27 12.70
C ALA A 519 -13.12 -30.57 13.25
N LEU A 520 -12.03 -31.32 13.43
CA LEU A 520 -10.76 -30.75 13.87
C LEU A 520 -10.19 -29.77 12.85
N LEU A 521 -10.28 -30.07 11.55
CA LEU A 521 -9.83 -29.16 10.48
C LEU A 521 -10.61 -27.85 10.49
N ALA A 522 -11.94 -27.92 10.63
CA ALA A 522 -12.77 -26.73 10.78
C ALA A 522 -12.35 -25.91 12.03
N LEU A 523 -12.13 -26.57 13.18
CA LEU A 523 -11.71 -25.88 14.40
C LEU A 523 -10.33 -25.20 14.30
N THR A 524 -9.41 -25.77 13.53
CA THR A 524 -8.04 -25.24 13.36
C THR A 524 -7.88 -24.33 12.16
N GLY A 525 -8.92 -24.17 11.34
CA GLY A 525 -8.83 -23.44 10.07
C GLY A 525 -7.89 -24.09 9.08
N THR A 526 -7.72 -25.41 9.13
CA THR A 526 -6.87 -26.11 8.16
C THR A 526 -7.68 -26.34 6.87
N PRO A 527 -7.19 -25.88 5.70
CA PRO A 527 -8.02 -25.81 4.51
C PRO A 527 -8.29 -27.16 3.84
N LEU A 528 -7.37 -28.13 3.91
CA LEU A 528 -7.46 -29.37 3.13
C LEU A 528 -7.31 -30.64 3.97
N ALA A 529 -7.97 -31.70 3.52
CA ALA A 529 -7.72 -33.08 3.93
C ALA A 529 -7.52 -33.93 2.67
N LEU A 530 -6.57 -34.86 2.71
CA LEU A 530 -6.36 -35.87 1.68
C LEU A 530 -6.44 -37.23 2.32
N TRP A 531 -7.23 -38.13 1.75
CA TRP A 531 -7.28 -39.51 2.22
C TRP A 531 -7.52 -40.46 1.06
N LEU A 532 -7.08 -41.70 1.26
CA LEU A 532 -7.43 -42.79 0.38
C LEU A 532 -8.75 -43.37 0.87
N ARG A 533 -9.73 -43.46 -0.03
CA ARG A 533 -10.95 -44.22 0.20
C ARG A 533 -10.65 -45.68 -0.06
N ASP A 534 -11.05 -46.55 0.86
CA ASP A 534 -11.06 -47.98 0.58
C ASP A 534 -12.04 -48.22 -0.58
N ASN A 535 -11.51 -48.65 -1.72
CA ASN A 535 -12.31 -49.17 -2.82
C ASN A 535 -12.93 -50.49 -2.36
N GLN A 536 -13.93 -50.46 -1.48
CA GLN A 536 -14.89 -51.53 -1.46
C GLN A 536 -15.73 -51.36 -2.73
N VAL A 537 -15.23 -51.95 -3.82
CA VAL A 537 -16.05 -52.27 -4.98
C VAL A 537 -17.04 -53.33 -4.51
N GLY A 538 -18.09 -52.88 -3.83
CA GLY A 538 -19.32 -53.64 -3.67
C GLY A 538 -20.01 -53.60 -5.02
N CYS A 539 -19.92 -54.68 -5.78
CA CYS A 539 -20.85 -55.00 -6.84
C CYS A 539 -22.25 -55.13 -6.25
N ASP A 540 -22.96 -54.03 -6.01
CA ASP A 540 -24.37 -54.02 -5.67
C ASP A 540 -25.14 -53.15 -6.69
N SER A 541 -25.02 -53.51 -7.98
CA SER A 541 -26.01 -53.24 -9.04
C SER A 541 -25.50 -53.78 -10.39
N CYS A 542 -25.81 -55.04 -10.66
CA CYS A 542 -26.20 -55.47 -12.01
C CYS A 542 -27.68 -55.14 -12.23
#